data_AF-A0A3L9M1A2-F1
#
_entry.id   AF-A0A3L9M1A2-F1
#
_cell.length_a   1.000
_cell.length_b   1.000
_cell.length_c   1.000
_cell.angle_alpha   90.00
_cell.angle_beta   90.00
_cell.angle_gamma   90.00
#
_symmetry.space_group_name_H-M   'P 1'
#
loop_
_entity.id
_entity.type
_entity.pdbx_description
1 polymer ?
#
loop_
_entity_poly.entity_id
_entity_poly.type
_entity_poly.pdbx_seq_one_letter_code
_entity_poly.pdbx_strand_id
1 'polypeptide(L)'
;MKIIENKPLTEFSKLPIQVQSTKKVDLTKSELPPNEQEELLKKLFQEIGKLKDSGKIILAQSSGSESYVMARIIPSKAKNNPLVFTEPNPVTIYYNCAIAHIETSLELQAKIINNSWSPIDLYNEFISFFSESFQGITQLLMSLEALFNQLIPDDIELNLNGKNLTKKDIEWQKFKEKYRYILPEISGINLFEDYNDDYQNIITLNDIRNDLIHLKSIRKENFTYYQALFKTLIDLDYKRFSNSVHKIITILQ
;
A
#
# COMPACT_ATOMS: atom_id res chain seq x y z
N MET A 1 7.47 -1.14 -15.73
CA MET A 1 8.09 -0.33 -14.64
C MET A 1 8.78 -1.30 -13.67
N LYS A 2 9.39 -0.88 -12.55
CA LYS A 2 9.96 -1.83 -11.59
C LYS A 2 8.87 -2.32 -10.64
N ILE A 3 8.74 -3.64 -10.49
CA ILE A 3 7.91 -4.25 -9.44
C ILE A 3 8.71 -4.33 -8.14
N ILE A 4 8.03 -4.30 -7.00
CA ILE A 4 8.65 -4.52 -5.68
C ILE A 4 8.31 -5.94 -5.24
N GLU A 5 9.29 -6.66 -4.69
CA GLU A 5 9.02 -7.99 -4.14
C GLU A 5 8.02 -7.90 -2.98
N ASN A 6 6.96 -8.72 -3.01
CA ASN A 6 5.98 -8.78 -1.93
C ASN A 6 6.57 -9.49 -0.71
N LYS A 7 7.28 -8.75 0.14
CA LYS A 7 7.75 -9.26 1.44
C LYS A 7 6.63 -9.18 2.48
N PRO A 8 6.59 -10.11 3.46
CA PRO A 8 5.68 -9.97 4.59
C PRO A 8 5.91 -8.66 5.35
N LEU A 9 4.86 -8.17 6.00
CA LEU A 9 4.85 -6.87 6.66
C LEU A 9 5.80 -6.79 7.85
N THR A 10 5.63 -7.71 8.79
CA THR A 10 6.18 -7.54 10.14
C THR A 10 7.29 -8.55 10.37
N GLU A 11 8.54 -8.09 10.30
CA GLU A 11 9.69 -8.89 10.69
C GLU A 11 9.73 -9.01 12.22
N PHE A 12 9.71 -10.24 12.72
CA PHE A 12 9.63 -10.54 14.15
C PHE A 12 10.80 -9.95 14.96
N SER A 13 11.99 -9.91 14.36
CA SER A 13 13.21 -9.34 14.97
C SER A 13 13.11 -7.84 15.25
N LYS A 14 12.24 -7.12 14.54
CA LYS A 14 12.06 -5.66 14.63
C LYS A 14 11.00 -5.24 15.64
N LEU A 15 10.27 -6.20 16.21
CA LEU A 15 9.25 -5.90 17.22
C LEU A 15 9.91 -5.41 18.52
N PRO A 16 9.42 -4.33 19.14
CA PRO A 16 9.95 -3.81 20.40
C PRO A 16 9.46 -4.65 21.60
N ILE A 17 9.70 -5.96 21.57
CA ILE A 17 9.22 -6.93 22.55
C ILE A 17 10.36 -7.73 23.16
N GLN A 18 10.21 -8.08 24.43
CA GLN A 18 11.10 -9.04 25.09
C GLN A 18 10.46 -10.44 25.05
N VAL A 19 11.09 -11.35 24.32
CA VAL A 19 10.60 -12.73 24.21
C VAL A 19 10.95 -13.51 25.47
N GLN A 20 9.94 -13.90 26.25
CA GLN A 20 10.14 -14.67 27.48
C GLN A 20 10.51 -16.14 27.21
N SER A 21 9.89 -16.75 26.20
CA SER A 21 10.16 -18.13 25.81
C SER A 21 9.83 -18.35 24.34
N THR A 22 10.44 -19.36 23.72
CA THR A 22 10.20 -19.71 22.31
C THR A 22 9.96 -21.20 22.19
N LYS A 23 8.87 -21.58 21.52
CA LYS A 23 8.60 -22.97 21.11
C LYS A 23 8.73 -23.04 19.59
N LYS A 24 9.74 -23.76 19.10
CA LYS A 24 9.91 -24.00 17.66
C LYS A 24 9.12 -25.23 17.25
N VAL A 25 8.39 -25.10 16.15
CA VAL A 25 7.69 -26.22 15.50
C VAL A 25 8.18 -26.28 14.07
N ASP A 26 8.81 -27.41 13.73
CA ASP A 26 9.36 -27.64 12.41
C ASP A 26 8.30 -28.31 11.54
N LEU A 27 7.73 -27.55 10.61
CA LEU A 27 6.71 -28.03 9.68
C LEU A 27 7.33 -28.64 8.41
N THR A 28 8.64 -28.45 8.18
CA THR A 28 9.33 -28.86 6.95
C THR A 28 10.03 -30.21 7.10
N LYS A 29 10.36 -30.63 8.32
CA LYS A 29 10.87 -31.99 8.62
C LYS A 29 9.83 -33.11 8.47
N SER A 30 8.61 -32.73 8.13
CA SER A 30 7.50 -33.64 8.04
C SER A 30 7.21 -33.84 6.55
N GLU A 31 7.39 -35.06 6.03
CA GLU A 31 6.89 -35.49 4.70
C GLU A 31 5.35 -35.47 4.64
N LEU A 32 4.71 -34.66 5.49
CA LEU A 32 3.29 -34.64 5.69
C LEU A 32 2.63 -33.97 4.49
N PRO A 33 1.60 -34.60 3.91
CA PRO A 33 0.73 -33.98 2.93
C PRO A 33 0.21 -32.61 3.42
N PRO A 34 -0.12 -31.67 2.52
CA PRO A 34 -0.64 -30.34 2.89
C PRO A 34 -1.78 -30.37 3.93
N ASN A 35 -2.66 -31.35 3.85
CA ASN A 35 -3.78 -31.54 4.77
C ASN A 35 -3.32 -31.82 6.22
N GLU A 36 -2.23 -32.56 6.40
CA GLU A 36 -1.69 -32.91 7.70
C GLU A 36 -0.90 -31.75 8.31
N GLN A 37 -0.23 -30.94 7.48
CA GLN A 37 0.35 -29.66 7.92
C GLN A 37 -0.73 -28.70 8.41
N GLU A 38 -1.86 -28.63 7.71
CA GLU A 38 -3.03 -27.84 8.11
C GLU A 38 -3.62 -28.33 9.44
N GLU A 39 -3.75 -29.64 9.64
CA GLU A 39 -4.20 -30.21 10.93
C GLU A 39 -3.24 -29.90 12.08
N LEU A 40 -1.93 -29.99 11.84
CA LEU A 40 -0.92 -29.68 12.86
C LEU A 40 -0.96 -28.21 13.26
N LEU A 41 -1.09 -27.31 12.29
CA LEU A 41 -1.34 -25.89 12.53
C LEU A 41 -2.62 -25.71 13.33
N LYS A 42 -3.75 -26.32 12.92
CA LYS A 42 -5.02 -26.24 13.66
C LYS A 42 -4.87 -26.68 15.13
N LYS A 43 -4.16 -27.78 15.39
CA LYS A 43 -3.87 -28.24 16.77
C LYS A 43 -3.05 -27.20 17.54
N LEU A 44 -1.99 -26.66 16.94
CA LEU A 44 -1.19 -25.59 17.54
C LEU A 44 -2.04 -24.37 17.92
N PHE A 45 -2.96 -23.96 17.03
CA PHE A 45 -3.88 -22.85 17.29
C PHE A 45 -4.89 -23.13 18.39
N GLN A 46 -5.37 -24.37 18.50
CA GLN A 46 -6.23 -24.78 19.60
C GLN A 46 -5.48 -24.78 20.93
N GLU A 47 -4.21 -25.23 20.95
CA GLU A 47 -3.35 -25.14 22.14
C GLU A 47 -3.14 -23.68 22.56
N ILE A 48 -2.79 -22.81 21.60
CA ILE A 48 -2.62 -21.37 21.83
C ILE A 48 -3.89 -20.71 22.36
N GLY A 49 -5.05 -21.06 21.79
CA GLY A 49 -6.35 -20.56 22.23
C GLY A 49 -6.75 -20.99 23.64
N LYS A 50 -6.17 -22.08 24.18
CA LYS A 50 -6.40 -22.54 25.55
C LYS A 50 -5.52 -21.81 26.58
N LEU A 51 -4.49 -21.08 26.15
CA LEU A 51 -3.62 -20.34 27.04
C LEU A 51 -4.36 -19.09 27.54
N LYS A 52 -4.39 -18.89 28.87
CA LYS A 52 -5.06 -17.74 29.51
C LYS A 52 -4.55 -16.37 29.02
N ASP A 53 -3.34 -16.35 28.48
CA ASP A 53 -2.66 -15.17 27.93
C ASP A 53 -2.51 -15.24 26.40
N SER A 54 -3.49 -15.79 25.67
CA SER A 54 -3.38 -15.97 24.22
C SER A 54 -3.07 -14.68 23.44
N GLY A 55 -3.39 -13.50 24.00
CA GLY A 55 -3.03 -12.19 23.44
C GLY A 55 -1.55 -11.81 23.58
N LYS A 56 -0.75 -12.57 24.34
CA LYS A 56 0.71 -12.38 24.51
C LYS A 56 1.53 -13.34 23.65
N ILE A 57 0.88 -14.11 22.78
CA ILE A 57 1.53 -15.11 21.94
C ILE A 57 1.62 -14.58 20.54
N ILE A 58 2.85 -14.50 20.03
CA ILE A 58 3.13 -14.13 18.64
C ILE A 58 3.53 -15.38 17.89
N LEU A 59 2.91 -15.57 16.73
CA LEU A 59 3.27 -16.60 15.79
C LEU A 59 4.16 -16.00 14.72
N ALA A 60 5.27 -16.67 14.45
CA ALA A 60 6.18 -16.28 13.39
C ALA A 60 6.55 -17.48 12.52
N GLN A 61 6.62 -17.25 11.22
CA GLN A 61 7.13 -18.20 10.24
C GLN A 61 8.54 -17.80 9.84
N SER A 62 9.49 -18.73 9.92
CA SER A 62 10.84 -18.51 9.42
C SER A 62 10.90 -18.68 7.90
N SER A 63 11.55 -17.73 7.22
CA SER A 63 11.87 -17.78 5.80
C SER A 63 13.35 -17.42 5.65
N GLY A 64 14.20 -18.43 5.44
CA GLY A 64 15.65 -18.25 5.47
C GLY A 64 16.16 -17.81 6.85
N SER A 65 16.88 -16.69 6.91
CA SER A 65 17.41 -16.11 8.15
C SER A 65 16.41 -15.24 8.90
N GLU A 66 15.30 -14.87 8.26
CA GLU A 66 14.31 -13.94 8.80
C GLU A 66 13.09 -14.69 9.33
N SER A 67 12.37 -14.09 10.27
CA SER A 67 11.10 -14.62 10.77
C SER A 67 10.05 -13.53 10.73
N TYR A 68 8.85 -13.88 10.28
CA TYR A 68 7.79 -12.92 10.02
C TYR A 68 6.53 -13.27 10.79
N VAL A 69 5.86 -12.25 11.34
CA VAL A 69 4.60 -12.43 12.07
C VAL A 69 3.53 -13.01 11.15
N MET A 70 2.75 -13.95 11.70
CA MET A 70 1.63 -14.56 11.01
C MET A 70 0.31 -13.92 11.41
N ALA A 71 -0.50 -13.59 10.42
CA ALA A 71 -1.91 -13.28 10.59
C ALA A 71 -2.68 -14.55 10.97
N ARG A 72 -3.64 -14.41 11.89
CA ARG A 72 -4.63 -15.43 12.19
C ARG A 72 -6.03 -14.84 12.00
N ILE A 73 -6.73 -15.31 10.99
CA ILE A 73 -8.10 -14.87 10.69
C ILE A 73 -9.06 -16.02 10.95
N ILE A 74 -10.14 -15.76 11.70
CA ILE A 74 -11.24 -16.72 11.90
C ILE A 74 -12.46 -16.19 11.14
N PRO A 75 -12.74 -16.69 9.92
CA PRO A 75 -13.88 -16.23 9.15
C PRO A 75 -15.18 -16.54 9.89
N SER A 76 -16.13 -15.61 9.89
CA SER A 76 -17.43 -15.78 10.55
C SER A 76 -18.21 -17.00 10.03
N LYS A 77 -18.06 -17.31 8.74
CA LYS A 77 -18.67 -18.47 8.06
C LYS A 77 -17.89 -19.78 8.20
N ALA A 78 -16.66 -19.73 8.72
CA ALA A 78 -15.77 -20.89 8.83
C ALA A 78 -15.04 -20.88 10.18
N LYS A 79 -15.78 -20.79 11.29
CA LYS A 79 -15.22 -20.68 12.66
C LYS A 79 -14.26 -21.81 13.04
N ASN A 80 -14.42 -22.99 12.43
CA ASN A 80 -13.58 -24.16 12.66
C ASN A 80 -12.36 -24.23 11.73
N ASN A 81 -12.19 -23.27 10.82
CA ASN A 81 -11.10 -23.23 9.86
C ASN A 81 -10.35 -21.89 9.92
N PRO A 82 -9.43 -21.70 10.89
CA PRO A 82 -8.62 -20.49 10.95
C PRO A 82 -7.70 -20.41 9.72
N LEU A 83 -7.66 -19.25 9.08
CA LEU A 83 -6.70 -18.93 8.02
C LEU A 83 -5.44 -18.36 8.63
N VAL A 84 -4.30 -18.88 8.21
CA VAL A 84 -3.01 -18.62 8.83
C VAL A 84 -1.97 -18.42 7.74
N PHE A 85 -1.35 -17.27 7.71
CA PHE A 85 -0.37 -16.88 6.70
C PHE A 85 0.47 -15.72 7.22
N THR A 86 1.64 -15.48 6.63
CA THR A 86 2.45 -14.30 6.96
C THR A 86 1.68 -13.02 6.65
N GLU A 87 1.74 -12.02 7.52
CA GLU A 87 1.02 -10.77 7.33
C GLU A 87 1.39 -10.10 6.00
N PRO A 88 0.42 -9.81 5.12
CA PRO A 88 0.70 -9.20 3.83
C PRO A 88 1.11 -7.74 4.00
N ASN A 89 2.09 -7.27 3.24
CA ASN A 89 2.47 -5.85 3.26
C ASN A 89 1.63 -5.03 2.26
N PRO A 90 0.67 -4.20 2.73
CA PRO A 90 -0.19 -3.42 1.85
C PRO A 90 0.57 -2.42 0.99
N VAL A 91 1.73 -1.91 1.42
CA VAL A 91 2.55 -0.98 0.63
C VAL A 91 2.93 -1.60 -0.71
N THR A 92 3.50 -2.81 -0.65
CA THR A 92 3.96 -3.55 -1.84
C THR A 92 2.80 -4.03 -2.70
N ILE A 93 1.70 -4.46 -2.08
CA ILE A 93 0.50 -4.92 -2.77
C ILE A 93 -0.14 -3.77 -3.57
N TYR A 94 -0.37 -2.62 -2.93
CA TYR A 94 -0.94 -1.46 -3.61
C TYR A 94 -0.02 -0.96 -4.72
N TYR A 95 1.29 -0.89 -4.46
CA TYR A 95 2.25 -0.47 -5.48
C TYR A 95 2.24 -1.40 -6.71
N ASN A 96 2.34 -2.71 -6.52
CA ASN A 96 2.37 -3.66 -7.63
C ASN A 96 1.04 -3.70 -8.41
N CYS A 97 -0.08 -3.58 -7.69
CA CYS A 97 -1.39 -3.39 -8.31
C CYS A 97 -1.42 -2.12 -9.19
N ALA A 98 -0.89 -1.02 -8.67
CA ALA A 98 -0.78 0.23 -9.42
C ALA A 98 0.04 0.07 -10.70
N ILE A 99 1.17 -0.62 -10.63
CA ILE A 99 2.03 -0.86 -11.80
C ILE A 99 1.30 -1.65 -12.89
N ALA A 100 0.58 -2.71 -12.54
CA ALA A 100 -0.20 -3.49 -13.52
C ALA A 100 -1.25 -2.64 -14.24
N HIS A 101 -1.98 -1.80 -13.49
CA HIS A 101 -2.95 -0.87 -14.05
C HIS A 101 -2.29 0.23 -14.92
N ILE A 102 -1.12 0.73 -14.52
CA ILE A 102 -0.39 1.72 -15.31
C ILE A 102 0.14 1.12 -16.60
N GLU A 103 0.63 -0.13 -16.60
CA GLU A 103 1.09 -0.80 -17.82
C GLU A 103 -0.05 -0.92 -18.83
N THR A 104 -1.22 -1.36 -18.37
CA THR A 104 -2.43 -1.42 -19.19
C THR A 104 -2.87 -0.02 -19.67
N SER A 105 -2.82 0.99 -18.79
CA SER A 105 -3.14 2.38 -19.13
C SER A 105 -2.22 2.93 -20.23
N LEU A 106 -0.92 2.65 -20.18
CA LEU A 106 0.05 3.07 -21.21
C LEU A 106 -0.22 2.42 -22.56
N GLU A 107 -0.60 1.14 -22.58
CA GLU A 107 -1.00 0.44 -23.81
C GLU A 107 -2.24 1.08 -24.43
N LEU A 108 -3.26 1.35 -23.61
CA LEU A 108 -4.50 1.99 -24.04
C LEU A 108 -4.27 3.44 -24.49
N GLN A 109 -3.43 4.20 -23.78
CA GLN A 109 -3.02 5.56 -24.15
C GLN A 109 -2.37 5.57 -25.54
N ALA A 110 -1.40 4.68 -25.77
CA ALA A 110 -0.74 4.55 -27.06
C ALA A 110 -1.73 4.15 -28.16
N LYS A 111 -2.66 3.24 -27.87
CA LYS A 111 -3.73 2.82 -28.79
C LYS A 111 -4.64 3.99 -29.16
N ILE A 112 -5.07 4.78 -28.18
CA ILE A 112 -5.92 5.96 -28.37
C ILE A 112 -5.23 7.00 -29.26
N ILE A 113 -3.96 7.33 -28.99
CA ILE A 113 -3.21 8.39 -29.69
C ILE A 113 -2.85 8.00 -31.12
N ASN A 114 -2.50 6.73 -31.37
CA ASN A 114 -1.93 6.31 -32.65
C ASN A 114 -2.95 5.81 -33.68
N ASN A 115 -4.22 5.67 -33.29
CA ASN A 115 -5.27 5.15 -34.18
C ASN A 115 -6.27 6.23 -34.57
N SER A 116 -6.92 6.02 -35.72
CA SER A 116 -8.12 6.77 -36.10
C SER A 116 -9.36 6.10 -35.52
N TRP A 117 -10.28 6.89 -35.00
CA TRP A 117 -11.44 6.37 -34.28
C TRP A 117 -12.74 6.97 -34.79
N SER A 118 -13.79 6.16 -34.82
CA SER A 118 -15.15 6.72 -34.72
C SER A 118 -15.39 7.22 -33.29
N PRO A 119 -16.28 8.19 -33.06
CA PRO A 119 -16.60 8.66 -31.71
C PRO A 119 -17.08 7.55 -30.76
N ILE A 120 -17.79 6.55 -31.27
CA ILE A 120 -18.33 5.44 -30.48
C ILE A 120 -17.21 4.49 -30.05
N ASP A 121 -16.31 4.16 -30.96
CA ASP A 121 -15.19 3.24 -30.66
C ASP A 121 -14.20 3.91 -29.70
N LEU A 122 -13.89 5.20 -29.92
CA LEU A 122 -13.03 5.97 -29.01
C LEU A 122 -13.60 6.01 -27.59
N TYR A 123 -14.91 6.16 -27.45
CA TYR A 123 -15.55 6.23 -26.13
C TYR A 123 -15.31 4.97 -25.31
N ASN A 124 -15.46 3.79 -25.91
CA ASN A 124 -15.25 2.52 -25.22
C ASN A 124 -13.78 2.35 -24.77
N GLU A 125 -12.84 2.64 -25.66
CA GLU A 125 -11.40 2.58 -25.36
C GLU A 125 -11.01 3.59 -24.29
N PHE A 126 -11.59 4.80 -24.35
CA PHE A 126 -11.35 5.83 -23.37
C PHE A 126 -11.91 5.47 -21.99
N ILE A 127 -13.06 4.77 -21.89
CA ILE A 127 -13.56 4.26 -20.60
C ILE A 127 -12.56 3.30 -19.98
N SER A 128 -12.06 2.34 -20.76
CA SER A 128 -11.04 1.40 -20.29
C SER A 128 -9.78 2.14 -19.84
N PHE A 129 -9.27 3.07 -20.67
CA PHE A 129 -8.10 3.88 -20.32
C PHE A 129 -8.32 4.68 -19.04
N PHE A 130 -9.48 5.31 -18.89
CA PHE A 130 -9.81 6.11 -17.72
C PHE A 130 -9.86 5.24 -16.46
N SER A 131 -10.49 4.05 -16.53
CA SER A 131 -10.58 3.10 -15.42
C SER A 131 -9.19 2.63 -14.97
N GLU A 132 -8.36 2.19 -15.91
CA GLU A 132 -6.99 1.73 -15.61
C GLU A 132 -6.12 2.85 -15.04
N SER A 133 -6.21 4.06 -15.62
CA SER A 133 -5.51 5.24 -15.12
C SER A 133 -5.93 5.61 -13.71
N PHE A 134 -7.24 5.62 -13.44
CA PHE A 134 -7.80 5.92 -12.13
C PHE A 134 -7.31 4.93 -11.07
N GLN A 135 -7.34 3.62 -11.37
CA GLN A 135 -6.85 2.59 -10.47
C GLN A 135 -5.35 2.73 -10.23
N GLY A 136 -4.55 2.89 -11.30
CA GLY A 136 -3.11 3.07 -11.19
C GLY A 136 -2.71 4.26 -10.30
N ILE A 137 -3.28 5.43 -10.56
CA ILE A 137 -3.01 6.65 -9.78
C ILE A 137 -3.43 6.47 -8.32
N THR A 138 -4.65 5.96 -8.08
CA THR A 138 -5.18 5.81 -6.72
C THR A 138 -4.34 4.81 -5.91
N GLN A 139 -3.97 3.68 -6.49
CA GLN A 139 -3.19 2.64 -5.83
C GLN A 139 -1.75 3.09 -5.53
N LEU A 140 -1.14 3.93 -6.39
CA LEU A 140 0.16 4.57 -6.08
C LEU A 140 0.07 5.41 -4.80
N LEU A 141 -0.98 6.22 -4.64
CA LEU A 141 -1.17 7.05 -3.44
C LEU A 141 -1.51 6.20 -2.21
N MET A 142 -2.32 5.15 -2.37
CA MET A 142 -2.62 4.22 -1.28
C MET A 142 -1.36 3.53 -0.75
N SER A 143 -0.43 3.16 -1.65
CA SER A 143 0.87 2.61 -1.26
C SER A 143 1.66 3.58 -0.39
N LEU A 144 1.73 4.85 -0.80
CA LEU A 144 2.39 5.92 -0.05
C LEU A 144 1.70 6.22 1.30
N GLU A 145 0.38 6.25 1.34
CA GLU A 145 -0.36 6.43 2.61
C GLU A 145 -0.11 5.27 3.57
N ALA A 146 -0.13 4.03 3.07
CA ALA A 146 0.17 2.84 3.87
C ALA A 146 1.61 2.89 4.39
N LEU A 147 2.57 3.28 3.56
CA LEU A 147 3.98 3.38 3.94
C LEU A 147 4.16 4.42 5.04
N PHE A 148 3.62 5.62 4.85
CA PHE A 148 3.70 6.67 5.85
C PHE A 148 3.10 6.22 7.18
N ASN A 149 1.91 5.61 7.16
CA ASN A 149 1.27 5.15 8.40
C ASN A 149 2.07 4.05 9.10
N GLN A 150 2.76 3.17 8.36
CA GLN A 150 3.65 2.16 8.93
C GLN A 150 4.89 2.75 9.61
N LEU A 151 5.35 3.93 9.18
CA LEU A 151 6.51 4.61 9.78
C LEU A 151 6.16 5.31 11.11
N ILE A 152 4.89 5.57 11.41
CA ILE A 152 4.49 6.31 12.61
C ILE A 152 4.65 5.42 13.85
N PRO A 153 5.53 5.78 14.81
CA PRO A 153 5.67 5.06 16.08
C PRO A 153 4.37 5.08 16.88
N ASP A 154 4.09 4.00 17.61
CA ASP A 154 2.85 3.87 18.41
C ASP A 154 2.78 4.88 19.57
N ASP A 155 3.94 5.24 20.13
CA ASP A 155 4.11 6.13 21.28
C ASP A 155 4.54 7.55 20.89
N ILE A 156 4.39 7.94 19.63
CA ILE A 156 4.79 9.28 19.18
C ILE A 156 3.97 10.39 19.85
N GLU A 157 4.68 11.40 20.35
CA GLU A 157 4.13 12.69 20.76
C GLU A 157 4.84 13.80 19.97
N LEU A 158 4.26 14.20 18.84
CA LEU A 158 4.83 15.25 17.99
C LEU A 158 4.17 16.59 18.27
N ASN A 159 4.95 17.61 18.63
CA ASN A 159 4.43 18.98 18.72
C ASN A 159 4.51 19.67 17.35
N LEU A 160 3.37 19.88 16.71
CA LEU A 160 3.27 20.61 15.45
C LEU A 160 2.40 21.85 15.66
N ASN A 161 2.96 23.04 15.43
CA ASN A 161 2.27 24.33 15.61
C ASN A 161 1.65 24.51 17.00
N GLY A 162 2.34 24.05 18.05
CA GLY A 162 1.86 24.16 19.44
C GLY A 162 0.81 23.13 19.83
N LYS A 163 0.46 22.19 18.94
CA LYS A 163 -0.44 21.07 19.24
C LYS A 163 0.36 19.78 19.32
N ASN A 164 0.23 19.06 20.44
CA ASN A 164 0.72 17.69 20.54
C ASN A 164 -0.21 16.76 19.76
N LEU A 165 0.35 16.02 18.81
CA LEU A 165 -0.34 15.07 17.94
C LEU A 165 0.05 13.65 18.36
N THR A 166 -0.96 12.81 18.59
CA THR A 166 -0.80 11.37 18.77
C THR A 166 -0.66 10.66 17.42
N LYS A 167 -0.26 9.37 17.40
CA LYS A 167 -0.28 8.54 16.18
C LYS A 167 -1.60 8.64 15.44
N LYS A 168 -2.73 8.51 16.16
CA LYS A 168 -4.05 8.66 15.57
C LYS A 168 -4.23 10.03 14.93
N ASP A 169 -3.88 11.11 15.62
CA ASP A 169 -4.02 12.46 15.05
C ASP A 169 -3.18 12.64 13.77
N ILE A 170 -1.99 12.03 13.74
CA ILE A 170 -1.07 12.05 12.59
C ILE A 170 -1.65 11.26 11.41
N GLU A 171 -2.16 10.04 11.65
CA GLU A 171 -2.77 9.18 10.62
C GLU A 171 -3.95 9.86 9.91
N TRP A 172 -4.65 10.78 10.57
CA TRP A 172 -5.77 11.54 9.99
C TRP A 172 -5.37 12.89 9.35
N GLN A 173 -4.09 13.27 9.38
CA GLN A 173 -3.62 14.49 8.70
C GLN A 173 -3.73 14.37 7.17
N LYS A 174 -3.84 15.53 6.52
CA LYS A 174 -3.86 15.62 5.05
C LYS A 174 -2.54 15.10 4.47
N PHE A 175 -2.62 14.40 3.34
CA PHE A 175 -1.46 13.82 2.65
C PHE A 175 -0.29 14.81 2.50
N LYS A 176 -0.53 16.01 1.99
CA LYS A 176 0.52 17.02 1.78
C LYS A 176 1.18 17.48 3.08
N GLU A 177 0.41 17.60 4.16
CA GLU A 177 0.94 17.98 5.48
C GLU A 177 1.82 16.86 6.06
N LYS A 178 1.34 15.61 5.96
CA LYS A 178 2.10 14.41 6.36
C LYS A 178 3.48 14.39 5.69
N TYR A 179 3.51 14.48 4.37
CA TYR A 179 4.75 14.35 3.60
C TYR A 179 5.69 15.56 3.70
N ARG A 180 5.15 16.76 3.94
CA ARG A 180 5.97 17.98 4.00
C ARG A 180 6.56 18.24 5.38
N TYR A 181 5.77 18.02 6.43
CA TYR A 181 6.13 18.50 7.78
C TYR A 181 6.25 17.39 8.80
N ILE A 182 5.58 16.25 8.62
CA ILE A 182 5.56 15.18 9.62
C ILE A 182 6.59 14.09 9.28
N LEU A 183 6.67 13.70 8.00
CA LEU A 183 7.62 12.69 7.54
C LEU A 183 9.07 13.03 7.91
N PRO A 184 9.56 14.28 7.78
CA PRO A 184 10.92 14.62 8.20
C PRO A 184 11.15 14.39 9.69
N GLU A 185 10.17 14.70 10.54
CA GLU A 185 10.26 14.50 12.00
C GLU A 185 10.24 13.02 12.40
N ILE A 186 9.56 12.17 11.62
CA ILE A 186 9.44 10.73 11.90
C ILE A 186 10.64 9.94 11.34
N SER A 187 11.04 10.23 10.11
CA SER A 187 12.03 9.44 9.37
C SER A 187 13.42 10.07 9.33
N GLY A 188 13.54 11.35 9.67
CA GLY A 188 14.75 12.14 9.44
C GLY A 188 15.00 12.50 7.98
N ILE A 189 14.11 12.11 7.05
CA ILE A 189 14.26 12.33 5.61
C ILE A 189 13.31 13.44 5.15
N ASN A 190 13.88 14.50 4.57
CA ASN A 190 13.09 15.62 4.08
C ASN A 190 12.93 15.52 2.55
N LEU A 191 11.86 14.86 2.10
CA LEU A 191 11.60 14.70 0.67
C LEU A 191 11.48 16.03 -0.09
N PHE A 192 11.04 17.10 0.57
CA PHE A 192 10.93 18.41 -0.08
C PHE A 192 12.31 19.02 -0.37
N GLU A 193 13.28 18.82 0.52
CA GLU A 193 14.64 19.37 0.40
C GLU A 193 15.58 18.41 -0.36
N ASP A 194 15.59 17.14 0.02
CA ASP A 194 16.54 16.14 -0.46
C ASP A 194 16.10 15.49 -1.79
N TYR A 195 14.80 15.46 -2.06
CA TYR A 195 14.19 14.73 -3.19
C TYR A 195 13.08 15.55 -3.87
N ASN A 196 13.33 16.85 -4.08
CA ASN A 196 12.30 17.81 -4.48
C ASN A 196 11.48 17.38 -5.71
N ASP A 197 12.13 16.89 -6.76
CA ASP A 197 11.44 16.43 -7.98
C ASP A 197 10.46 15.28 -7.69
N ASP A 198 10.88 14.31 -6.88
CA ASP A 198 10.04 13.17 -6.49
C ASP A 198 8.88 13.62 -5.59
N TYR A 199 9.15 14.55 -4.67
CA TYR A 199 8.12 15.18 -3.86
C TYR A 199 7.09 15.93 -4.72
N GLN A 200 7.53 16.77 -5.66
CA GLN A 200 6.62 17.52 -6.55
C GLN A 200 5.79 16.57 -7.43
N ASN A 201 6.39 15.49 -7.91
CA ASN A 201 5.68 14.44 -8.65
C ASN A 201 4.58 13.83 -7.77
N ILE A 202 4.86 13.49 -6.52
CA ILE A 202 3.86 12.93 -5.61
C ILE A 202 2.74 13.93 -5.30
N ILE A 203 3.06 15.20 -5.04
CA ILE A 203 2.04 16.22 -4.77
C ILE A 203 1.14 16.40 -5.99
N THR A 204 1.73 16.47 -7.18
CA THR A 204 0.97 16.54 -8.45
C THR A 204 0.08 15.31 -8.63
N LEU A 205 0.59 14.11 -8.34
CA LEU A 205 -0.17 12.87 -8.43
C LEU A 205 -1.34 12.84 -7.43
N ASN A 206 -1.13 13.33 -6.21
CA ASN A 206 -2.18 13.50 -5.19
C ASN A 206 -3.26 14.49 -5.66
N ASP A 207 -2.86 15.59 -6.29
CA ASP A 207 -3.80 16.59 -6.80
C ASP A 207 -4.67 16.00 -7.93
N ILE A 208 -4.06 15.25 -8.86
CA ILE A 208 -4.79 14.52 -9.91
C ILE A 208 -5.76 13.49 -9.29
N ARG A 209 -5.30 12.71 -8.30
CA ARG A 209 -6.16 11.76 -7.56
C ARG A 209 -7.36 12.46 -6.91
N ASN A 210 -7.14 13.65 -6.34
CA ASN A 210 -8.21 14.42 -5.72
C ASN A 210 -9.20 14.94 -6.77
N ASP A 211 -8.74 15.39 -7.92
CA ASP A 211 -9.62 15.77 -9.03
C ASP A 211 -10.43 14.57 -9.56
N LEU A 212 -9.84 13.38 -9.61
CA LEU A 212 -10.50 12.13 -10.01
C LEU A 212 -11.62 11.69 -9.06
N ILE A 213 -11.47 11.95 -7.75
CA ILE A 213 -12.41 11.48 -6.71
C ILE A 213 -13.43 12.56 -6.34
N HIS A 214 -13.03 13.83 -6.39
CA HIS A 214 -13.87 14.98 -6.06
C HIS A 214 -14.29 15.72 -7.33
N LEU A 215 -14.77 14.97 -8.32
CA LEU A 215 -15.20 15.51 -9.61
C LEU A 215 -16.16 16.68 -9.43
N LYS A 216 -15.69 17.89 -9.74
CA LYS A 216 -16.50 19.11 -9.65
C LYS A 216 -17.36 19.22 -10.90
N SER A 217 -18.66 19.37 -10.71
CA SER A 217 -19.65 19.50 -11.79
C SER A 217 -19.80 20.93 -12.34
N ILE A 218 -18.98 21.88 -11.90
CA ILE A 218 -19.09 23.30 -12.27
C ILE A 218 -18.93 23.43 -13.79
N ARG A 219 -19.93 24.00 -14.46
CA ARG A 219 -19.89 24.26 -15.90
C ARG A 219 -19.50 25.72 -16.11
N LYS A 220 -18.41 25.98 -16.84
CA LYS A 220 -18.23 27.24 -17.58
C LYS A 220 -18.68 26.97 -19.01
N GLU A 221 -19.22 27.99 -19.67
CA GLU A 221 -19.78 27.91 -21.02
C GLU A 221 -18.90 27.04 -21.95
N ASN A 222 -19.47 25.94 -22.47
CA ASN A 222 -18.88 24.98 -23.40
C ASN A 222 -17.61 24.21 -22.98
N PHE A 223 -17.14 24.33 -21.72
CA PHE A 223 -16.01 23.57 -21.21
C PHE A 223 -16.37 22.87 -19.91
N THR A 224 -16.21 21.53 -19.87
CA THR A 224 -16.40 20.77 -18.63
C THR A 224 -15.05 20.59 -17.93
N TYR A 225 -15.02 20.62 -16.60
CA TYR A 225 -13.81 20.22 -15.85
C TYR A 225 -13.33 18.81 -16.24
N TYR A 226 -14.23 17.96 -16.71
CA TYR A 226 -13.91 16.63 -17.22
C TYR A 226 -12.99 16.65 -18.44
N GLN A 227 -13.15 17.58 -19.38
CA GLN A 227 -12.26 17.68 -20.54
C GLN A 227 -10.82 17.99 -20.13
N ALA A 228 -10.65 18.91 -19.17
CA ALA A 228 -9.33 19.24 -18.65
C ALA A 228 -8.70 18.04 -17.93
N LEU A 229 -9.47 17.34 -17.09
CA LEU A 229 -9.00 16.13 -16.42
C LEU A 229 -8.64 15.01 -17.41
N PHE A 230 -9.47 14.77 -18.42
CA PHE A 230 -9.21 13.77 -19.45
C PHE A 230 -7.94 14.07 -20.23
N LYS A 231 -7.71 15.34 -20.57
CA LYS A 231 -6.45 15.78 -21.18
C LYS A 231 -5.27 15.54 -20.24
N THR A 232 -5.40 15.91 -18.97
CA THR A 232 -4.35 15.66 -17.96
C THR A 232 -3.97 14.18 -17.87
N LEU A 233 -4.94 13.27 -17.90
CA LEU A 233 -4.67 11.83 -17.91
C LEU A 233 -3.97 11.38 -19.19
N ILE A 234 -4.47 11.81 -20.35
CA ILE A 234 -3.86 11.46 -21.65
C ILE A 234 -2.43 11.97 -21.78
N ASP A 235 -2.11 13.12 -21.19
CA ASP A 235 -0.76 13.70 -21.24
C ASP A 235 0.14 13.26 -20.08
N LEU A 236 -0.37 12.45 -19.15
CA LEU A 236 0.35 12.10 -17.93
C LEU A 236 1.55 11.20 -18.25
N ASP A 237 2.73 11.56 -17.72
CA ASP A 237 3.90 10.69 -17.74
C ASP A 237 3.85 9.68 -16.60
N TYR A 238 3.02 8.64 -16.75
CA TYR A 238 2.82 7.63 -15.72
C TYR A 238 4.13 6.95 -15.26
N LYS A 239 5.11 6.80 -16.17
CA LYS A 239 6.41 6.20 -15.84
C LYS A 239 7.20 7.09 -14.88
N ARG A 240 7.23 8.40 -15.11
CA ARG A 240 7.87 9.35 -14.20
C ARG A 240 7.26 9.28 -12.81
N PHE A 241 5.93 9.34 -12.70
CA PHE A 241 5.26 9.32 -11.39
C PHE A 241 5.45 7.99 -10.65
N SER A 242 5.27 6.85 -11.32
CA SER A 242 5.50 5.53 -10.72
C SER A 242 6.95 5.30 -10.28
N ASN A 243 7.93 5.84 -11.02
CA ASN A 243 9.34 5.79 -10.63
C ASN A 243 9.63 6.64 -9.38
N SER A 244 9.04 7.83 -9.26
CA SER A 244 9.17 8.64 -8.04
C SER A 244 8.57 7.94 -6.82
N VAL A 245 7.40 7.32 -6.98
CA VAL A 245 6.77 6.52 -5.91
C VAL A 245 7.67 5.34 -5.52
N HIS A 246 8.18 4.58 -6.50
CA HIS A 246 9.11 3.47 -6.25
C HIS A 246 10.32 3.93 -5.43
N LYS A 247 10.94 5.03 -5.85
CA LYS A 247 12.14 5.57 -5.23
C LYS A 247 11.88 5.95 -3.77
N ILE A 248 10.74 6.56 -3.47
CA ILE A 248 10.37 6.93 -2.11
C ILE A 248 10.07 5.72 -1.25
N ILE A 249 9.37 4.70 -1.78
CA ILE A 249 9.21 3.42 -1.07
C ILE A 249 10.58 2.80 -0.76
N THR A 250 11.51 2.82 -1.71
CA THR A 250 12.85 2.23 -1.53
C THR A 250 13.70 2.95 -0.49
N ILE A 251 13.57 4.28 -0.39
CA ILE A 251 14.38 5.10 0.54
C ILE A 251 13.85 5.04 1.98
N LEU A 252 12.55 4.83 2.15
CA LEU A 252 11.88 4.84 3.45
C LEU A 252 11.71 3.44 4.06
N GLN A 253 12.02 2.36 3.34
CA GLN A 253 12.00 0.97 3.81
C GLN A 253 13.40 0.46 4.17
#